data_AF-A0A5J4PPF3-F1
#
_entry.id   AF-A0A5J4PPF3-F1
#
_cell.length_a   1.000
_cell.length_b   1.000
_cell.length_c   1.000
_cell.angle_alpha   90.00
_cell.angle_beta   90.00
_cell.angle_gamma   90.00
#
_symmetry.space_group_name_H-M   'P 1'
#
loop_
_entity.id
_entity.type
_entity.pdbx_description
1 polymer ?
#
loop_
_entity_poly.entity_id
_entity_poly.type
_entity_poly.pdbx_seq_one_letter_code
_entity_poly.pdbx_strand_id
1 'polypeptide(L)'
;MKKLVVLLLCIVTLASCGGRKDSKKYLQTTIDSLTIELLQHEADANEWMAIINEVQEGFRQINSAENRVDFTRGTIAENAISAHQQIKADLEFITSTMAENKKQIGKLQDTLNKSKGNVSELKKTVERLTQELAEKTRRIEELQAELASKNIRIQELDAAVTALTANKEFLEADNSAKSKVVAEQDRTINAAWFVFGTKSELKKQKILQQG
;
A
#
# COMPACT_ATOMS: atom_id res chain seq x y z
N MET A 1 16.07 49.71 86.43
CA MET A 1 15.77 48.26 86.26
C MET A 1 14.86 48.00 85.05
N LYS A 2 15.26 48.42 83.83
CA LYS A 2 14.48 48.18 82.59
C LYS A 2 15.30 47.50 81.48
N LYS A 3 16.60 47.24 81.71
CA LYS A 3 17.51 46.62 80.73
C LYS A 3 17.75 45.11 80.98
N LEU A 4 17.24 44.57 82.08
CA LEU A 4 17.40 43.15 82.45
C LEU A 4 16.25 42.25 81.94
N VAL A 5 15.11 42.84 81.57
CA VAL A 5 13.94 42.07 81.08
C VAL A 5 14.07 41.71 79.60
N VAL A 6 14.87 42.45 78.83
CA VAL A 6 15.07 42.19 77.39
C VAL A 6 16.04 41.02 77.15
N LEU A 7 16.94 40.73 78.09
CA LEU A 7 17.92 39.65 77.95
C LEU A 7 17.31 38.26 78.21
N LEU A 8 16.23 38.18 79.00
CA LEU A 8 15.59 36.90 79.36
C LEU A 8 14.55 36.43 78.34
N LEU A 9 14.16 37.28 77.38
CA LEU A 9 13.21 36.94 76.32
C LEU A 9 13.88 36.25 75.11
N CYS A 10 15.22 36.24 75.04
CA CYS A 10 15.97 35.63 73.92
C CYS A 10 16.37 34.17 74.16
N ILE A 11 16.23 33.63 75.37
CA ILE A 11 16.73 32.28 75.69
C ILE A 11 15.64 31.20 75.54
N VAL A 12 14.36 31.58 75.51
CA VAL A 12 13.24 30.61 75.41
C VAL A 12 12.94 30.19 73.96
N THR A 13 13.49 30.86 72.95
CA THR A 13 13.26 30.50 71.53
C THR A 13 14.16 29.38 70.99
N LEU A 14 15.16 28.92 71.76
CA LEU A 14 16.08 27.86 71.33
C LEU A 14 15.70 26.46 71.84
N ALA A 15 14.70 26.34 72.72
CA ALA A 15 14.23 25.05 73.25
C ALA A 15 13.12 24.38 72.39
N SER A 16 12.70 24.97 71.27
CA SER A 16 11.77 24.35 70.32
C SER A 16 12.50 23.66 69.15
N CYS A 17 13.58 22.94 69.46
CA CYS A 17 14.30 22.07 68.51
C CYS A 17 14.09 20.58 68.83
N GLY A 18 12.97 20.23 69.46
CA GLY A 18 12.58 18.86 69.81
C GLY A 18 11.76 18.11 68.75
N GLY A 19 11.23 18.78 67.71
CA GLY A 19 10.38 18.19 66.66
C GLY A 19 11.10 17.84 65.34
N ARG A 20 12.44 17.81 65.33
CA ARG A 20 13.27 17.81 64.11
C ARG A 20 13.45 16.43 63.44
N LYS A 21 13.00 15.34 64.08
CA LYS A 21 13.09 13.97 63.52
C LYS A 21 11.98 13.67 62.51
N ASP A 22 10.75 14.15 62.77
CA ASP A 22 9.61 13.92 61.86
C ASP A 22 9.72 14.77 60.59
N SER A 23 10.21 16.01 60.69
CA SER A 23 10.45 16.87 59.53
C SER A 23 11.54 16.32 58.61
N LYS A 24 12.59 15.70 59.16
CA LYS A 24 13.65 15.06 58.37
C LYS A 24 13.15 13.81 57.66
N LYS A 25 12.34 12.97 58.33
CA LYS A 25 11.73 11.78 57.73
C LYS A 25 10.75 12.14 56.63
N TYR A 26 9.89 13.14 56.85
CA TYR A 26 8.99 13.69 55.83
C TYR A 26 9.73 14.25 54.61
N LEU A 27 10.82 15.02 54.84
CA LEU A 27 11.68 15.51 53.75
C LEU A 27 12.31 14.35 52.98
N GLN A 28 12.82 13.34 53.68
CA GLN A 28 13.42 12.15 53.05
C GLN A 28 12.40 11.44 52.16
N THR A 29 11.18 11.17 52.67
CA THR A 29 10.10 10.54 51.90
C THR A 29 9.68 11.40 50.70
N THR A 30 9.68 12.72 50.84
CA THR A 30 9.37 13.63 49.72
C THR A 30 10.47 13.59 48.66
N ILE A 31 11.75 13.58 49.07
CA ILE A 31 12.89 13.44 48.16
C ILE A 31 12.84 12.09 47.45
N ASP A 32 12.61 11.00 48.19
CA ASP A 32 12.52 9.65 47.64
C ASP A 32 11.35 9.56 46.63
N SER A 33 10.19 10.14 46.97
CA SER A 33 9.03 10.21 46.08
C SER A 33 9.29 11.03 44.81
N LEU A 34 9.92 12.20 44.92
CA LEU A 34 10.28 13.03 43.76
C LEU A 34 11.32 12.34 42.88
N THR A 35 12.25 11.61 43.49
CA THR A 35 13.29 10.88 42.76
C THR A 35 12.68 9.75 41.93
N ILE A 36 11.72 9.02 42.48
CA ILE A 36 10.99 7.98 41.74
C ILE A 36 10.20 8.59 40.57
N GLU A 37 9.50 9.70 40.78
CA GLU A 37 8.71 10.35 39.71
C GLU A 37 9.61 10.93 38.61
N LEU A 38 10.77 11.51 38.96
CA LEU A 38 11.76 11.95 37.98
C LEU A 38 12.33 10.79 37.15
N LEU A 39 12.70 9.68 37.80
CA LEU A 39 13.20 8.49 37.11
C LEU A 39 12.16 7.91 36.15
N GLN A 40 10.89 7.90 36.56
CA GLN A 40 9.80 7.46 35.70
C GLN A 40 9.57 8.41 34.52
N HIS A 41 9.62 9.72 34.75
CA HIS A 41 9.51 10.73 33.71
C HIS A 41 10.68 10.68 32.70
N GLU A 42 11.90 10.41 33.15
CA GLU A 42 13.05 10.17 32.27
C GLU A 42 12.90 8.90 31.44
N ALA A 43 12.38 7.81 32.04
CA ALA A 43 12.11 6.57 31.33
C ALA A 43 11.06 6.77 30.22
N ASP A 44 9.96 7.44 30.55
CA ASP A 44 8.89 7.78 29.61
C ASP A 44 9.41 8.65 28.44
N ALA A 45 10.24 9.66 28.74
CA ALA A 45 10.83 10.52 27.72
C ALA A 45 11.72 9.74 26.74
N ASN A 46 12.56 8.84 27.27
CA ASN A 46 13.42 7.99 26.44
C ASN A 46 12.59 7.02 25.58
N GLU A 47 11.53 6.43 26.14
CA GLU A 47 10.64 5.54 25.42
C GLU A 47 9.93 6.25 24.27
N TRP A 48 9.39 7.45 24.48
CA TRP A 48 8.67 8.17 23.41
C TRP A 48 9.60 8.60 22.30
N MET A 49 10.83 9.02 22.62
CA MET A 49 11.84 9.33 21.61
C MET A 49 12.18 8.10 20.75
N ALA A 50 12.27 6.92 21.36
CA ALA A 50 12.47 5.67 20.63
C ALA A 50 11.28 5.38 19.70
N ILE A 51 10.05 5.48 20.21
CA ILE A 51 8.83 5.24 19.43
C ILE A 51 8.70 6.25 18.27
N ILE A 52 8.98 7.54 18.49
CA ILE A 52 8.94 8.57 17.44
C ILE A 52 9.93 8.22 16.32
N ASN A 53 11.15 7.83 16.66
CA ASN A 53 12.16 7.44 15.68
C ASN A 53 11.73 6.20 14.88
N GLU A 54 11.13 5.22 15.56
CA GLU A 54 10.64 4.00 14.93
C GLU A 54 9.49 4.28 13.96
N VAL A 55 8.49 5.08 14.36
CA VAL A 55 7.39 5.50 13.48
C VAL A 55 7.91 6.27 12.26
N GLN A 56 8.86 7.19 12.46
CA GLN A 56 9.46 7.96 11.38
C GLN A 56 10.26 7.09 10.41
N GLU A 57 11.00 6.10 10.91
CA GLU A 57 11.66 5.11 10.07
C GLU A 57 10.64 4.27 9.31
N GLY A 58 9.57 3.83 9.97
CA GLY A 58 8.44 3.17 9.33
C GLY A 58 7.88 3.99 8.17
N PHE A 59 7.68 5.31 8.35
CA PHE A 59 7.23 6.19 7.26
C PHE A 59 8.23 6.30 6.11
N ARG A 60 9.54 6.33 6.38
CA ARG A 60 10.56 6.29 5.33
C ARG A 60 10.50 4.99 4.54
N GLN A 61 10.35 3.86 5.23
CA GLN A 61 10.22 2.54 4.61
C GLN A 61 8.95 2.42 3.77
N ILE A 62 7.82 2.90 4.29
CA ILE A 62 6.56 2.98 3.56
C ILE A 62 6.73 3.81 2.28
N ASN A 63 7.35 4.99 2.38
CA ASN A 63 7.57 5.86 1.23
C ASN A 63 8.47 5.21 0.18
N SER A 64 9.52 4.51 0.61
CA SER A 64 10.39 3.77 -0.31
C SER A 64 9.64 2.65 -1.03
N ALA A 65 8.82 1.88 -0.31
CA ALA A 65 8.00 0.82 -0.89
C ALA A 65 6.92 1.38 -1.83
N GLU A 66 6.27 2.48 -1.47
CA GLU A 66 5.30 3.16 -2.32
C GLU A 66 5.94 3.64 -3.64
N ASN A 67 7.13 4.23 -3.58
CA ASN A 67 7.86 4.64 -4.79
C ASN A 67 8.21 3.45 -5.70
N ARG A 68 8.51 2.27 -5.13
CA ARG A 68 8.73 1.05 -5.92
C ARG A 68 7.45 0.59 -6.60
N VAL A 69 6.32 0.60 -5.90
CA VAL A 69 5.00 0.30 -6.49
C VAL A 69 4.70 1.26 -7.65
N ASP A 70 4.93 2.56 -7.44
CA ASP A 70 4.68 3.59 -8.45
C ASP A 70 5.58 3.46 -9.67
N PHE A 71 6.86 3.14 -9.47
CA PHE A 71 7.78 2.88 -10.57
C PHE A 71 7.42 1.61 -11.35
N THR A 72 7.09 0.53 -10.64
CA THR A 72 6.80 -0.78 -11.24
C THR A 72 5.50 -0.75 -12.04
N ARG A 73 4.48 0.01 -11.62
CA ARG A 73 3.25 0.19 -12.41
C ARG A 73 3.41 1.15 -13.59
N GLY A 74 4.37 2.08 -13.51
CA GLY A 74 4.60 3.10 -14.55
C GLY A 74 5.47 2.61 -15.70
N THR A 75 6.13 1.47 -15.56
CA THR A 75 7.03 0.89 -16.56
C THR A 75 6.38 -0.30 -17.26
N ILE A 76 6.63 -0.45 -18.57
CA ILE A 76 6.28 -1.68 -19.29
C ILE A 76 7.32 -2.72 -18.88
N ALA A 77 7.04 -3.46 -17.81
CA ALA A 77 7.92 -4.51 -17.34
C ALA A 77 7.99 -5.64 -18.38
N GLU A 78 9.19 -5.98 -18.83
CA GLU A 78 9.42 -7.13 -19.74
C GLU A 78 8.95 -8.46 -19.12
N ASN A 79 8.88 -8.53 -17.79
CA ASN A 79 8.32 -9.64 -17.03
C ASN A 79 7.16 -9.16 -16.12
N ALA A 80 5.95 -9.17 -16.68
CA ALA A 80 4.74 -8.73 -15.99
C ALA A 80 4.40 -9.57 -14.74
N ILE A 81 4.77 -10.86 -14.71
CA ILE A 81 4.50 -11.75 -13.58
C ILE A 81 5.33 -11.34 -12.36
N SER A 82 6.64 -11.10 -12.55
CA SER A 82 7.50 -10.66 -11.45
C SER A 82 7.13 -9.27 -10.94
N ALA A 83 6.72 -8.36 -11.84
CA ALA A 83 6.26 -7.03 -11.46
C ALA A 83 5.00 -7.09 -10.57
N HIS A 84 4.03 -7.94 -10.92
CA HIS A 84 2.83 -8.12 -10.11
C HIS A 84 3.14 -8.70 -8.72
N GLN A 85 4.04 -9.68 -8.63
CA GLN A 85 4.47 -10.26 -7.35
C GLN A 85 5.19 -9.22 -6.47
N GLN A 86 6.05 -8.39 -7.06
CA GLN A 86 6.75 -7.31 -6.34
C GLN A 86 5.77 -6.28 -5.79
N ILE A 87 4.81 -5.82 -6.60
CA ILE A 87 3.77 -4.88 -6.16
C ILE A 87 2.98 -5.47 -4.98
N LYS A 88 2.60 -6.76 -5.05
CA LYS A 88 1.89 -7.43 -3.96
C LYS A 88 2.72 -7.46 -2.68
N ALA A 89 4.00 -7.86 -2.77
CA ALA A 89 4.89 -7.92 -1.61
C ALA A 89 5.11 -6.52 -0.98
N ASP A 90 5.28 -5.49 -1.81
CA ASP A 90 5.44 -4.12 -1.34
C ASP A 90 4.17 -3.59 -0.65
N LEU A 91 2.97 -3.91 -1.17
CA LEU A 91 1.72 -3.53 -0.52
C LEU A 91 1.48 -4.26 0.81
N GLU A 92 1.81 -5.55 0.90
CA GLU A 92 1.75 -6.31 2.15
C GLU A 92 2.70 -5.71 3.18
N PHE A 93 3.94 -5.39 2.76
CA PHE A 93 4.91 -4.70 3.59
C PHE A 93 4.38 -3.35 4.09
N ILE A 94 3.91 -2.47 3.19
CA ILE A 94 3.36 -1.16 3.56
C ILE A 94 2.21 -1.32 4.56
N THR A 95 1.28 -2.23 4.31
CA THR A 95 0.12 -2.46 5.18
C THR A 95 0.56 -2.88 6.58
N SER A 96 1.54 -3.79 6.67
CA SER A 96 2.07 -4.25 7.96
C SER A 96 2.79 -3.14 8.73
N THR A 97 3.62 -2.35 8.07
CA THR A 97 4.35 -1.22 8.68
C THR A 97 3.39 -0.11 9.11
N MET A 98 2.34 0.18 8.33
CA MET A 98 1.29 1.12 8.71
C MET A 98 0.54 0.67 9.98
N ALA A 99 0.28 -0.63 10.13
CA ALA A 99 -0.38 -1.18 11.31
C ALA A 99 0.50 -1.07 12.57
N GLU A 100 1.81 -1.35 12.46
CA GLU A 100 2.73 -1.19 13.59
C GLU A 100 2.91 0.30 13.94
N ASN A 101 3.07 1.20 12.96
CA ASN A 101 3.10 2.64 13.19
C ASN A 101 1.84 3.13 13.90
N LYS A 102 0.66 2.64 13.52
CA LYS A 102 -0.61 2.98 14.19
C LYS A 102 -0.61 2.57 15.66
N LYS A 103 -0.14 1.37 15.97
CA LYS A 103 -0.03 0.86 17.34
C LYS A 103 0.95 1.69 18.17
N GLN A 104 2.07 2.07 17.58
CA GLN A 104 3.10 2.91 18.20
C GLN A 104 2.61 4.33 18.48
N ILE A 105 1.91 4.95 17.54
CA ILE A 105 1.22 6.23 17.75
C ILE A 105 0.18 6.10 18.86
N GLY A 106 -0.54 4.99 18.94
CA GLY A 106 -1.47 4.70 20.05
C GLY A 106 -0.76 4.67 21.41
N LYS A 107 0.42 4.04 21.51
CA LYS A 107 1.23 4.08 22.74
C LYS A 107 1.64 5.51 23.09
N LEU A 108 2.09 6.31 22.13
CA LEU A 108 2.43 7.72 22.37
C LEU A 108 1.22 8.52 22.88
N GLN A 109 0.03 8.27 22.34
CA GLN A 109 -1.22 8.89 22.81
C GLN A 109 -1.55 8.48 24.25
N ASP A 110 -1.42 7.19 24.58
CA ASP A 110 -1.70 6.69 25.92
C ASP A 110 -0.76 7.31 26.96
N THR A 111 0.53 7.43 26.64
CA THR A 111 1.47 8.01 27.60
C THR A 111 1.36 9.53 27.69
N LEU A 112 1.01 10.21 26.58
CA LEU A 112 0.64 11.63 26.60
C LEU A 112 -0.54 11.88 27.57
N ASN A 113 -1.55 11.02 27.57
CA ASN A 113 -2.72 11.12 28.45
C ASN A 113 -2.40 10.86 29.93
N LYS A 114 -1.34 10.10 30.22
CA LYS A 114 -0.88 9.79 31.60
C LYS A 114 0.07 10.87 32.14
N SER A 115 0.71 11.65 31.28
CA SER A 115 1.63 12.70 31.68
C SER A 115 0.89 13.89 32.30
N LYS A 116 1.33 14.32 33.48
CA LYS A 116 0.77 15.48 34.20
C LYS A 116 1.49 16.81 33.87
N GLY A 117 2.38 16.83 32.88
CA GLY A 117 3.23 17.97 32.52
C GLY A 117 2.78 18.74 31.28
N ASN A 118 3.48 19.85 30.99
CA ASN A 118 3.31 20.63 29.75
C ASN A 118 4.00 19.92 28.57
N VAL A 119 3.31 18.94 27.98
CA VAL A 119 3.77 18.11 26.85
C VAL A 119 3.30 18.63 25.49
N SER A 120 3.22 19.96 25.32
CA SER A 120 2.65 20.60 24.12
C SER A 120 3.34 20.18 22.82
N GLU A 121 4.68 20.09 22.81
CA GLU A 121 5.45 19.69 21.62
C GLU A 121 5.29 18.21 21.28
N LEU A 122 5.18 17.34 22.29
CA LEU A 122 4.88 15.93 22.08
C LEU A 122 3.47 15.76 21.49
N LYS A 123 2.48 16.50 22.02
CA LYS A 123 1.12 16.49 21.48
C LYS A 123 1.10 16.87 20.01
N LYS A 124 1.76 17.97 19.63
CA LYS A 124 1.91 18.38 18.22
C LYS A 124 2.58 17.29 17.37
N THR A 125 3.61 16.64 17.92
CA THR A 125 4.32 15.56 17.22
C THR A 125 3.40 14.37 16.97
N VAL A 126 2.64 13.93 17.97
CA VAL A 126 1.66 12.85 17.86
C VAL A 126 0.55 13.20 16.87
N GLU A 127 0.03 14.43 16.91
CA GLU A 127 -0.95 14.92 15.94
C GLU A 127 -0.39 14.87 14.51
N ARG A 128 0.83 15.34 14.28
CA ARG A 128 1.50 15.29 12.98
C ARG A 128 1.69 13.86 12.48
N LEU A 129 2.18 12.95 13.34
CA LEU A 129 2.36 11.54 12.99
C LEU A 129 1.01 10.86 12.67
N THR A 130 -0.04 11.23 13.40
CA THR A 130 -1.41 10.72 13.15
C THR A 130 -1.95 11.20 11.81
N GLN A 131 -1.74 12.48 11.47
CA GLN A 131 -2.12 13.03 10.17
C GLN A 131 -1.35 12.38 9.03
N GLU A 132 -0.03 12.24 9.15
CA GLU A 132 0.82 11.58 8.16
C GLU A 132 0.40 10.12 7.93
N LEU A 133 0.04 9.39 9.01
CA LEU A 133 -0.54 8.05 8.91
C LEU A 133 -1.87 8.07 8.14
N ALA A 134 -2.78 9.00 8.45
CA ALA A 134 -4.07 9.07 7.77
C ALA A 134 -3.94 9.38 6.27
N GLU A 135 -3.03 10.28 5.90
CA GLU A 135 -2.73 10.61 4.50
C GLU A 135 -2.19 9.38 3.76
N LYS A 136 -1.22 8.67 4.35
CA LYS A 136 -0.66 7.44 3.77
C LYS A 136 -1.69 6.32 3.68
N THR A 137 -2.58 6.17 4.65
CA THR A 137 -3.69 5.21 4.58
C THR A 137 -4.58 5.49 3.38
N ARG A 138 -5.03 6.74 3.21
CA ARG A 138 -5.87 7.11 2.06
C ARG A 138 -5.18 6.82 0.73
N ARG A 139 -3.90 7.15 0.63
CA ARG A 139 -3.09 6.90 -0.56
C ARG A 139 -3.00 5.40 -0.89
N ILE A 140 -2.84 4.54 0.12
CA ILE A 140 -2.79 3.09 -0.09
C ILE A 140 -4.16 2.52 -0.49
N GLU A 141 -5.25 3.03 0.07
CA GLU A 141 -6.61 2.66 -0.36
C GLU A 141 -6.86 3.05 -1.82
N GLU A 142 -6.46 4.26 -2.22
CA GLU A 142 -6.51 4.73 -3.63
C GLU A 142 -5.70 3.80 -4.56
N LEU A 143 -4.46 3.45 -4.16
CA LEU A 143 -3.59 2.55 -4.91
C LEU A 143 -4.21 1.15 -5.07
N GLN A 144 -4.78 0.60 -4.01
CA GLN A 144 -5.46 -0.71 -4.05
C GLN A 144 -6.67 -0.69 -4.99
N ALA A 145 -7.48 0.37 -4.96
CA ALA A 145 -8.62 0.53 -5.85
C ALA A 145 -8.19 0.64 -7.33
N GLU A 146 -7.13 1.39 -7.61
CA GLU A 146 -6.58 1.53 -8.96
C GLU A 146 -6.07 0.18 -9.50
N LEU A 147 -5.35 -0.58 -8.68
CA LEU A 147 -4.84 -1.91 -9.05
C LEU A 147 -5.97 -2.91 -9.30
N ALA A 148 -7.02 -2.91 -8.48
CA ALA A 148 -8.20 -3.75 -8.70
C ALA A 148 -8.89 -3.42 -10.04
N SER A 149 -9.06 -2.13 -10.33
CA SER A 149 -9.63 -1.66 -11.61
C SER A 149 -8.78 -2.09 -12.82
N LYS A 150 -7.46 -1.96 -12.73
CA LYS A 150 -6.54 -2.42 -13.79
C LYS A 150 -6.60 -3.93 -13.98
N ASN A 151 -6.73 -4.71 -12.91
CA ASN A 151 -6.83 -6.16 -13.01
C ASN A 151 -8.11 -6.60 -13.76
N ILE A 152 -9.24 -5.93 -13.52
CA ILE A 152 -10.48 -6.15 -14.30
C ILE A 152 -10.24 -5.86 -15.78
N ARG A 153 -9.59 -4.73 -16.09
CA ARG A 153 -9.27 -4.35 -17.48
C ARG A 153 -8.36 -5.37 -18.19
N ILE A 154 -7.40 -5.96 -17.47
CA ILE A 154 -6.55 -7.03 -18.01
C ILE A 154 -7.39 -8.25 -18.38
N GLN A 155 -8.30 -8.67 -17.51
CA GLN A 155 -9.19 -9.81 -17.79
C GLN A 155 -10.09 -9.57 -19.00
N GLU A 156 -10.61 -8.34 -19.16
CA GLU A 156 -11.38 -7.94 -20.36
C GLU A 156 -10.53 -8.02 -21.63
N LEU A 157 -9.28 -7.55 -21.57
CA LEU A 157 -8.36 -7.60 -22.70
C LEU A 157 -7.98 -9.04 -23.06
N ASP A 158 -7.72 -9.90 -22.08
CA ASP A 158 -7.39 -11.32 -22.30
C ASP A 158 -8.55 -12.05 -22.99
N ALA A 159 -9.79 -11.77 -22.56
CA ALA A 159 -11.00 -12.29 -23.20
C ALA A 159 -11.14 -11.79 -24.65
N ALA A 160 -10.90 -10.50 -24.89
CA ALA A 160 -10.94 -9.92 -26.23
C ALA A 160 -9.86 -10.51 -27.16
N VAL A 161 -8.64 -10.70 -26.66
CA VAL A 161 -7.52 -11.31 -27.41
C VAL A 161 -7.82 -12.75 -27.76
N THR A 162 -8.40 -13.52 -26.83
CA THR A 162 -8.82 -14.91 -27.07
C THR A 162 -9.91 -14.96 -28.14
N ALA A 163 -10.92 -14.09 -28.05
CA ALA A 163 -11.98 -13.99 -29.06
C ALA A 163 -11.44 -13.59 -30.45
N LEU A 164 -10.52 -12.61 -30.50
CA LEU A 164 -9.86 -12.21 -31.75
C LEU A 164 -9.02 -13.34 -32.35
N THR A 165 -8.33 -14.12 -31.52
CA THR A 165 -7.53 -15.27 -31.95
C THR A 165 -8.43 -16.34 -32.56
N ALA A 166 -9.54 -16.70 -31.90
CA ALA A 166 -10.51 -17.65 -32.43
C ALA A 166 -11.15 -17.16 -33.74
N ASN A 167 -11.50 -15.87 -33.84
CA ASN A 167 -12.02 -15.28 -35.06
C ASN A 167 -11.00 -15.33 -36.21
N LYS A 168 -9.72 -15.08 -35.91
CA LYS A 168 -8.64 -15.18 -36.90
C LYS A 168 -8.51 -16.61 -37.42
N GLU A 169 -8.46 -17.60 -36.53
CA GLU A 169 -8.38 -19.02 -36.92
C GLU A 169 -9.58 -19.44 -37.78
N PHE A 170 -10.79 -19.00 -37.41
CA PHE A 170 -11.99 -19.24 -38.19
C PHE A 170 -11.91 -18.61 -39.59
N LEU A 171 -11.49 -17.35 -39.68
CA LEU A 171 -11.35 -16.65 -40.97
C LEU A 171 -10.27 -17.27 -41.84
N GLU A 172 -9.15 -17.72 -41.27
CA GLU A 172 -8.11 -18.43 -42.00
C GLU A 172 -8.63 -19.76 -42.58
N ALA A 173 -9.41 -20.50 -41.78
CA ALA A 173 -10.04 -21.75 -42.24
C ALA A 173 -11.09 -21.51 -43.33
N ASP A 174 -11.98 -20.53 -43.15
CA ASP A 174 -13.02 -20.15 -44.13
C ASP A 174 -12.39 -19.68 -45.44
N ASN A 175 -11.35 -18.84 -45.37
CA ASN A 175 -10.66 -18.34 -46.56
C ASN A 175 -9.93 -19.46 -47.31
N SER A 176 -9.31 -20.41 -46.58
CA SER A 176 -8.70 -21.61 -47.16
C SER A 176 -9.75 -22.50 -47.87
N ALA A 177 -10.92 -22.70 -47.27
CA ALA A 177 -12.02 -23.45 -47.87
C ALA A 177 -12.54 -22.76 -49.13
N LYS A 178 -12.78 -21.45 -49.08
CA LYS A 178 -13.21 -20.64 -50.24
C LYS A 178 -12.20 -20.68 -51.37
N SER A 179 -10.91 -20.57 -51.07
CA SER A 179 -9.83 -20.64 -52.07
C SER A 179 -9.86 -21.97 -52.84
N LYS A 180 -10.10 -23.10 -52.15
CA LYS A 180 -10.25 -24.42 -52.81
C LYS A 180 -11.46 -24.48 -53.73
N VAL A 181 -12.60 -23.94 -53.30
CA VAL A 181 -13.83 -23.89 -54.12
C VAL A 181 -13.61 -23.03 -55.36
N VAL A 182 -12.99 -21.85 -55.20
CA VAL A 182 -12.66 -20.96 -56.32
C VAL A 182 -11.73 -21.66 -57.31
N ALA A 183 -10.71 -22.37 -56.84
CA ALA A 183 -9.79 -23.12 -57.71
C ALA A 183 -10.51 -24.23 -58.51
N GLU A 184 -11.44 -24.96 -57.88
CA GLU A 184 -12.23 -26.00 -58.57
C GLU A 184 -13.21 -25.42 -59.60
N GLN A 185 -13.85 -24.30 -59.25
CA GLN A 185 -14.71 -23.56 -60.19
C GLN A 185 -13.91 -23.07 -61.40
N ASP A 186 -12.73 -22.50 -61.17
CA ASP A 186 -11.85 -22.03 -62.25
C ASP A 186 -11.42 -23.20 -63.16
N ARG A 187 -11.06 -24.35 -62.59
CA ARG A 187 -10.77 -25.57 -63.37
C ARG A 187 -11.96 -26.02 -64.22
N THR A 188 -13.17 -25.97 -63.66
CA THR A 188 -14.40 -26.38 -64.35
C THR A 188 -14.77 -25.43 -65.49
N ILE A 189 -14.67 -24.12 -65.26
CA ILE A 189 -14.96 -23.08 -66.26
C ILE A 189 -14.00 -23.18 -67.44
N ASN A 190 -12.73 -23.47 -67.18
CA ASN A 190 -11.70 -23.57 -68.22
C ASN A 190 -11.60 -24.97 -68.86
N ALA A 191 -12.50 -25.91 -68.52
CA ALA A 191 -12.53 -27.24 -69.13
C ALA A 191 -13.23 -27.21 -70.50
N ALA A 192 -12.52 -27.63 -71.54
CA ALA A 192 -13.12 -27.83 -72.87
C ALA A 192 -13.69 -29.25 -73.00
N TRP A 193 -14.93 -29.34 -73.48
CA TRP A 193 -15.61 -30.62 -73.73
C TRP A 193 -15.61 -30.91 -75.23
N PHE A 194 -15.24 -32.13 -75.62
CA PHE A 194 -15.36 -32.60 -76.99
C PHE A 194 -16.39 -33.74 -77.06
N VAL A 195 -17.15 -33.78 -78.16
CA VAL A 195 -18.16 -34.81 -78.41
C VAL A 195 -17.74 -35.58 -79.64
N PHE A 196 -17.75 -36.92 -79.56
CA PHE A 196 -17.50 -37.81 -80.70
C PHE A 196 -18.77 -38.58 -81.04
N GLY A 197 -19.00 -38.79 -82.33
CA GLY A 197 -20.17 -39.49 -82.85
C GLY A 197 -20.17 -39.48 -84.36
N THR A 198 -21.05 -40.28 -84.97
CA THR A 198 -21.22 -40.24 -86.42
C THR A 198 -21.88 -38.93 -86.85
N LYS A 199 -21.65 -38.52 -88.09
CA LYS A 199 -22.22 -37.28 -88.65
C LYS A 199 -23.74 -37.18 -88.48
N SER A 200 -24.44 -38.31 -88.61
CA SER A 200 -25.89 -38.39 -88.43
C SER A 200 -26.31 -38.15 -86.97
N GLU A 201 -25.56 -38.68 -86.00
CA GLU A 201 -25.85 -38.50 -84.57
C GLU A 201 -25.62 -37.05 -84.12
N LEU A 202 -24.52 -36.42 -84.57
CA LEU A 202 -24.18 -35.03 -84.23
C LEU A 202 -25.17 -34.02 -84.85
N LYS A 203 -25.68 -34.31 -86.06
CA LYS A 203 -26.74 -33.52 -86.68
C LYS A 203 -28.09 -33.67 -85.95
N LYS A 204 -28.43 -34.90 -85.54
CA LYS A 204 -29.66 -35.18 -84.77
C LYS A 204 -29.67 -34.47 -83.42
N GLN A 205 -28.52 -34.35 -82.76
CA GLN A 205 -28.35 -33.62 -81.50
C GLN A 205 -28.12 -32.11 -81.69
N LYS A 206 -28.18 -31.59 -82.93
CA LYS A 206 -27.94 -30.17 -83.29
C LYS A 206 -26.56 -29.63 -82.90
N ILE A 207 -25.59 -30.51 -82.67
CA ILE A 207 -24.21 -30.14 -82.36
C ILE A 207 -23.46 -29.72 -83.63
N LEU A 208 -23.81 -30.32 -84.79
CA LEU A 208 -23.26 -29.96 -86.10
C LEU A 208 -24.39 -29.40 -86.98
N GLN A 209 -24.33 -28.09 -87.30
CA GLN A 209 -25.36 -27.41 -88.11
C GLN A 209 -25.02 -27.27 -89.60
N GLN A 210 -23.76 -27.03 -89.95
CA GLN A 210 -23.28 -27.01 -91.33
C GLN A 210 -21.94 -27.76 -91.44
N GLY A 211 -21.82 -28.61 -92.47
CA GLY A 211 -20.77 -29.62 -92.63
C GLY A 211 -21.32 -30.97 -93.08
#